data_AF-A0A495ZTB0-F1
#
_entry.id   AF-A0A495ZTB0-F1
#
_cell.length_a   1.000
_cell.length_b   1.000
_cell.length_c   1.000
_cell.angle_alpha   90.00
_cell.angle_beta   90.00
_cell.angle_gamma   90.00
#
_symmetry.space_group_name_H-M   'P 1'
#
loop_
_entity.id
_entity.type
_entity.pdbx_description
1 polymer ?
#
loop_
_entity_poly.entity_id
_entity_poly.type
_entity_poly.pdbx_seq_one_letter_code
_entity_poly.pdbx_strand_id
1 'polypeptide(L)' 'MEKIRDYQTEEVSGVVEEVREIRMKISEECGHDLNRLIAYYQKVGEELRKSGKYKFADPEPSAEKAAPTEPTRGEAAD' A
#
# COMPACT_ATOMS: atom_id res chain seq x y z
N MET A 1 24.02 -11.50 -7.91
CA MET A 1 23.03 -11.09 -8.94
C MET A 1 21.66 -11.29 -8.35
N GLU A 2 21.05 -10.21 -7.87
CA GLU A 2 19.71 -10.20 -7.30
C GLU A 2 18.70 -10.33 -8.45
N LYS A 3 17.94 -11.44 -8.46
CA LYS A 3 16.87 -11.63 -9.43
C LYS A 3 15.72 -10.69 -9.03
N ILE A 4 15.68 -9.51 -9.64
CA ILE A 4 14.43 -8.76 -9.75
C ILE A 4 13.48 -9.72 -10.48
N ARG A 5 12.56 -10.33 -9.71
CA ARG A 5 11.59 -11.29 -10.23
C ARG A 5 10.83 -10.59 -11.35
N ASP A 6 10.90 -11.14 -12.55
CA ASP A 6 10.15 -10.68 -13.71
C ASP A 6 8.65 -10.83 -13.42
N TYR A 7 8.02 -9.76 -12.91
CA TYR A 7 6.57 -9.64 -12.75
C TYR A 7 5.87 -9.29 -14.09
N GLN A 8 6.50 -9.59 -15.23
CA GLN A 8 6.04 -9.23 -16.56
C GLN A 8 5.43 -10.41 -17.34
N THR A 9 4.66 -11.28 -16.67
CA THR A 9 3.76 -12.20 -17.39
C THR A 9 2.40 -11.52 -17.57
N GLU A 10 1.72 -11.74 -18.69
CA GLU A 10 0.40 -11.14 -18.98
C GLU A 10 -0.64 -11.43 -17.86
N GLU A 11 -0.54 -12.59 -17.20
CA GLU A 11 -1.37 -12.93 -16.05
C GLU A 11 -1.13 -12.00 -14.84
N VAL A 12 0.13 -11.61 -14.58
CA VAL A 12 0.45 -10.67 -13.50
C VAL A 12 -0.03 -9.25 -13.86
N SER A 13 -0.04 -8.89 -15.15
CA SER A 13 -0.62 -7.62 -15.61
C SER A 13 -2.12 -7.53 -15.26
N GLY A 14 -2.90 -8.58 -15.54
CA GLY A 14 -4.34 -8.61 -15.25
C GLY A 14 -4.65 -8.50 -13.75
N VAL A 15 -3.92 -9.21 -12.89
CA VAL A 15 -4.10 -9.13 -11.43
C VAL A 15 -3.75 -7.75 -10.90
N VAL A 16 -2.68 -7.12 -11.42
CA VAL A 16 -2.28 -5.77 -11.01
C VAL A 16 -3.32 -4.73 -11.43
N GLU A 17 -3.89 -4.86 -12.62
CA GLU A 17 -4.99 -4.01 -13.10
C GLU A 17 -6.24 -4.15 -12.23
N GLU A 18 -6.65 -5.38 -11.92
CA GLU A 18 -7.79 -5.63 -11.04
C GLU A 18 -7.59 -5.02 -9.65
N VAL A 19 -6.42 -5.22 -9.05
CA VAL A 19 -6.07 -4.60 -7.75
C VAL A 19 -6.10 -3.08 -7.83
N ARG A 20 -5.64 -2.49 -8.93
CA ARG A 20 -5.69 -1.04 -9.16
C ARG A 20 -7.12 -0.54 -9.25
N GLU A 21 -7.99 -1.22 -10.00
CA GLU A 21 -9.40 -0.85 -10.13
C GLU A 21 -10.13 -0.90 -8.79
N ILE A 22 -9.92 -1.97 -8.02
CA ILE A 22 -10.49 -2.12 -6.68
C ILE A 22 -10.01 -0.97 -5.77
N ARG A 23 -8.70 -0.66 -5.79
CA ARG A 23 -8.15 0.46 -5.01
C ARG A 23 -8.74 1.80 -5.42
N MET A 24 -9.00 2.03 -6.71
CA MET A 24 -9.64 3.26 -7.19
C MET A 24 -11.06 3.38 -6.64
N LYS A 25 -11.87 2.31 -6.72
CA LYS A 25 -13.24 2.29 -6.16
C LYS A 25 -13.24 2.58 -4.66
N ILE A 26 -12.35 1.93 -3.89
CA ILE A 26 -12.20 2.19 -2.45
C ILE A 26 -11.81 3.65 -2.19
N SER A 27 -10.90 4.20 -3.00
CA SER A 27 -10.48 5.60 -2.88
C SER A 27 -11.64 6.56 -3.12
N GLU A 28 -12.46 6.31 -4.14
CA GLU A 28 -13.69 7.08 -4.42
C GLU A 28 -14.69 6.99 -3.26
N GLU A 29 -14.94 5.80 -2.72
CA GLU A 29 -15.81 5.60 -1.55
C GLU A 29 -15.30 6.35 -0.30
N CYS A 30 -13.98 6.45 -0.14
CA CYS A 30 -13.35 7.20 0.94
C CYS A 30 -13.32 8.72 0.68
N GLY A 31 -13.79 9.20 -0.48
CA GLY A 31 -13.73 10.61 -0.88
C GLY A 31 -12.30 11.09 -1.15
N HIS A 32 -11.41 10.18 -1.56
CA HIS A 32 -9.97 10.41 -1.74
C HIS A 32 -9.26 10.92 -0.48
N ASP A 33 -9.86 10.75 0.70
CA ASP A 33 -9.26 11.13 1.99
C ASP A 33 -8.35 10.01 2.52
N LEU A 34 -7.10 10.36 2.80
CA LEU A 34 -6.08 9.40 3.22
C LEU A 34 -6.39 8.77 4.59
N ASN A 35 -6.93 9.55 5.53
CA ASN A 35 -7.22 9.04 6.87
C ASN A 35 -8.39 8.04 6.83
N ARG A 36 -9.43 8.33 6.05
CA ARG A 36 -10.56 7.43 5.80
C ARG A 36 -10.10 6.15 5.10
N LEU A 37 -9.20 6.27 4.12
CA LEU A 37 -8.64 5.11 3.42
C LEU A 37 -7.85 4.20 4.37
N ILE A 38 -7.01 4.77 5.24
CA ILE A 38 -6.27 4.02 6.26
C ILE A 38 -7.23 3.31 7.21
N ALA A 39 -8.23 4.02 7.73
CA ALA A 39 -9.23 3.46 8.63
C ALA A 39 -10.02 2.32 7.97
N TYR A 40 -10.37 2.47 6.69
CA TYR A 40 -11.03 1.43 5.90
C TYR A 40 -10.17 0.16 5.84
N TYR A 41 -8.89 0.28 5.44
CA TYR A 41 -8.01 -0.90 5.33
C TYR A 41 -7.73 -1.56 6.68
N GLN A 42 -7.62 -0.79 7.77
CA GLN A 42 -7.50 -1.33 9.11
C GLN A 42 -8.72 -2.17 9.49
N LYS A 43 -9.93 -1.65 9.27
CA LYS A 43 -11.18 -2.36 9.52
C LYS A 43 -11.28 -3.66 8.73
N VAL A 44 -11.00 -3.61 7.42
CA VAL A 44 -10.98 -4.81 6.57
C VAL A 44 -9.95 -5.82 7.08
N GLY A 45 -8.76 -5.36 7.45
CA GLY A 45 -7.71 -6.21 8.01
C GLY A 45 -8.14 -6.89 9.32
N GLU A 46 -8.88 -6.21 10.19
CA GLU A 46 -9.43 -6.81 11.41
C GLU A 46 -10.50 -7.87 11.11
N GLU A 47 -11.42 -7.59 10.18
CA GLU A 47 -12.47 -8.54 9.77
C GLU A 47 -11.86 -9.81 9.17
N LEU A 48 -10.87 -9.66 8.30
CA LEU A 48 -10.16 -10.78 7.71
C LEU A 48 -9.34 -11.57 8.73
N ARG A 49 -8.72 -10.91 9.73
CA ARG A 49 -8.09 -11.60 10.87
C ARG A 49 -9.10 -12.41 11.66
N LYS A 50 -10.25 -11.81 12.00
CA LYS A 50 -11.34 -12.48 12.75
C LYS A 50 -11.88 -13.69 12.00
N SER A 51 -11.86 -13.67 10.67
CA SER A 51 -12.31 -14.82 9.85
C SER A 51 -11.47 -16.08 10.01
N GLY A 52 -10.21 -15.97 10.46
CA GLY A 52 -9.26 -17.09 10.56
C GLY A 52 -8.83 -17.71 9.22
N LYS A 53 -9.34 -17.22 8.09
CA LYS A 53 -9.06 -17.76 6.74
C LYS A 53 -7.64 -17.42 6.26
N TYR A 54 -7.03 -16.37 6.80
CA TYR A 54 -5.75 -15.84 6.34
C TYR A 54 -4.75 -15.78 7.50
N LYS A 55 -3.47 -16.06 7.19
CA LYS A 55 -2.36 -15.83 8.11
C LYS A 55 -1.81 -14.43 7.88
N PHE A 56 -1.90 -13.59 8.90
CA PHE A 56 -1.33 -12.25 8.87
C PHE A 56 0.10 -12.30 9.38
N ALA A 57 1.01 -11.57 8.73
CA ALA A 57 2.28 -11.23 9.34
C ALA A 57 2.01 -10.14 10.38
N ASP A 58 2.35 -10.40 11.63
CA ASP A 58 2.36 -9.36 12.63
C ASP A 58 3.54 -8.43 12.33
N PRO A 59 3.38 -7.10 12.51
CA PRO A 59 4.49 -6.20 12.34
C PRO A 59 5.57 -6.58 13.36
N GLU A 60 6.79 -6.81 12.86
CA GLU A 60 7.98 -6.80 13.72
C GLU A 60 7.95 -5.52 14.55
N PRO A 61 8.24 -5.55 15.87
CA PRO A 61 8.28 -4.36 16.68
C PRO A 61 9.30 -3.39 16.08
N SER A 62 8.79 -2.35 15.41
CA SER A 62 9.59 -1.34 14.73
C SER A 62 10.54 -0.70 15.74
N ALA A 63 11.84 -0.92 15.53
CA ALA A 63 12.85 0.00 16.02
C ALA A 63 12.57 1.36 15.34
N GLU A 64 12.12 2.31 16.15
CA GLU A 64 12.17 3.77 16.03
C GLU A 64 12.12 4.42 14.64
N LYS A 65 11.04 5.20 14.43
CA LYS A 65 10.97 6.49 13.69
C LYS A 65 12.20 6.83 12.82
N ALA A 66 12.16 6.49 11.54
CA ALA A 66 12.92 7.25 10.55
C ALA A 66 12.21 8.60 10.34
N ALA A 67 12.92 9.67 10.68
CA ALA A 67 12.51 11.06 10.55
C ALA A 67 12.12 11.44 9.11
N PRO A 68 11.33 12.52 8.91
CA PRO A 68 10.98 12.99 7.58
C PRO A 68 12.24 13.49 6.87
N THR A 69 12.66 12.86 5.78
CA THR A 69 13.61 13.48 4.86
C THR A 69 12.87 14.55 4.07
N GLU A 70 13.24 15.81 4.28
CA GLU A 70 12.79 16.97 3.54
C GLU A 70 12.96 16.79 2.02
N PRO A 71 12.07 17.37 1.19
CA PRO A 71 12.26 17.39 -0.25
C PRO A 71 13.27 18.49 -0.61
N THR A 72 14.48 18.12 -1.03
CA THR A 72 15.39 19.07 -1.70
C THR A 72 14.82 19.41 -3.07
N ARG A 73 13.99 20.45 -3.11
CA ARG A 73 13.59 21.16 -4.34
C ARG A 73 14.80 21.95 -4.83
N GLY A 74 15.31 21.59 -6.01
CA GLY A 74 16.24 22.45 -6.74
C GLY A 74 15.55 23.73 -7.20
N GLU A 75 16.22 24.88 -7.04
CA GLU A 75 15.98 26.08 -7.85
C GLU A 75 17.25 26.96 -7.84
N ALA A 76 17.42 27.70 -8.93
CA ALA A 76 18.64 28.31 -9.45
C ALA A 76 18.93 29.76 -8.97
N ALA A 77 20.04 30.31 -9.51
CA ALA A 77 20.58 31.70 -9.44
C ALA A 77 21.38 32.00 -8.16
N ASP A 78 22.59 32.59 -8.20
CA ASP A 78 23.14 33.67 -9.04
C ASP A 78 24.58 33.37 -9.54
#